data_AF-A0A930VP87-F1
#
_entry.id   AF-A0A930VP87-F1
#
_cell.length_a   1.000
_cell.length_b   1.000
_cell.length_c   1.000
_cell.angle_alpha   90.00
_cell.angle_beta   90.00
_cell.angle_gamma   90.00
#
_symmetry.space_group_name_H-M   'P 1'
#
loop_
_entity.id
_entity.type
_entity.pdbx_description
1 polymer ?
#
loop_
_entity_poly.entity_id
_entity_poly.type
_entity_poly.pdbx_seq_one_letter_code
_entity_poly.pdbx_strand_id
1 'polypeptide(L)'
;MPTFLLGPQRFLTTAGTVVRSVAPEGPVATVTAGWQDRETADEELHEVMDGRSRNLQLYRRLTEVIETDDHFAREALAHRDAMDELAGIYSVRLQRALESAYVVARRPTREDIAESAFADAIRGVRDIDAWYLRSVDQLYGELQAAAPPEASEPIARNRAEVAELLRDATVLAIAGGHVGILLRCLRLFEAVPREVPVVAWSAGAMAMTDRVVLYNDNGPQGVRGAEVWDRGAARVHDVVAMPHARRRLKLDDPVHAKAFVRRFAPAACLLLDDGTQVEISADGRVPDDARVLTETGAREGAA
;
A
#
# COMPACT_ATOMS: atom_id res chain seq x y z
N MET A 1 -12.45 -12.02 -6.96
CA MET A 1 -12.12 -12.93 -5.84
C MET A 1 -11.88 -12.14 -4.57
N PRO A 2 -12.09 -12.72 -3.38
CA PRO A 2 -11.86 -12.02 -2.11
C PRO A 2 -10.40 -11.60 -1.94
N THR A 3 -10.19 -10.58 -1.11
CA THR A 3 -8.87 -10.11 -0.70
C THR A 3 -8.79 -10.02 0.80
N PHE A 4 -7.82 -10.70 1.40
CA PHE A 4 -7.59 -10.69 2.83
C PHE A 4 -6.48 -9.69 3.15
N LEU A 5 -6.83 -8.65 3.90
CA LEU A 5 -5.89 -7.65 4.39
C LEU A 5 -5.56 -7.97 5.85
N LEU A 6 -4.30 -8.31 6.10
CA LEU A 6 -3.85 -8.73 7.41
C LEU A 6 -2.95 -7.68 8.07
N GLY A 7 -2.98 -7.70 9.40
CA GLY A 7 -1.98 -7.06 10.21
C GLY A 7 -0.59 -7.67 10.04
N PRO A 8 0.41 -7.13 10.75
CA PRO A 8 1.79 -7.60 10.69
C PRO A 8 1.95 -9.05 11.19
N GLN A 9 2.85 -9.78 10.55
CA GLN A 9 3.02 -11.23 10.76
C GLN A 9 4.26 -11.58 11.62
N ARG A 10 4.82 -10.61 12.37
CA ARG A 10 6.06 -10.83 13.15
C ARG A 10 5.82 -11.37 14.56
N PHE A 11 4.78 -10.86 15.24
CA PHE A 11 4.49 -11.23 16.63
C PHE A 11 3.32 -12.22 16.73
N LEU A 12 2.38 -12.14 15.80
CA LEU A 12 1.24 -13.04 15.71
C LEU A 12 1.02 -13.43 14.25
N THR A 13 1.44 -14.65 13.91
CA THR A 13 1.39 -15.18 12.54
C THR A 13 0.03 -15.78 12.26
N THR A 14 -0.70 -15.18 11.33
CA THR A 14 -2.07 -15.55 10.93
C THR A 14 -2.17 -15.89 9.44
N ALA A 15 -1.19 -15.47 8.63
CA ALA A 15 -1.20 -15.65 7.18
C ALA A 15 -1.39 -17.11 6.75
N GLY A 16 -0.66 -18.06 7.37
CA GLY A 16 -0.79 -19.50 7.05
C GLY A 16 -2.19 -20.03 7.36
N THR A 17 -2.79 -19.62 8.48
CA THR A 17 -4.18 -20.00 8.84
C THR A 17 -5.19 -19.45 7.84
N VAL A 18 -5.05 -18.20 7.42
CA VAL A 18 -5.92 -17.59 6.39
C VAL A 18 -5.75 -18.31 5.05
N VAL A 19 -4.51 -18.58 4.64
CA VAL A 19 -4.22 -19.30 3.39
C VAL A 19 -4.82 -20.70 3.42
N ARG A 20 -4.67 -21.47 4.51
CA ARG A 20 -5.32 -22.79 4.65
C ARG A 20 -6.84 -22.72 4.60
N SER A 21 -7.45 -21.67 5.13
CA SER A 21 -8.90 -21.48 5.10
C SER A 21 -9.40 -21.23 3.67
N VAL A 22 -8.68 -20.41 2.91
CA VAL A 22 -9.11 -19.91 1.59
C VAL A 22 -8.69 -20.84 0.45
N ALA A 23 -7.53 -21.46 0.58
CA ALA A 23 -6.95 -22.41 -0.37
C ALA A 23 -6.33 -23.60 0.41
N PRO A 24 -7.17 -24.55 0.86
CA PRO A 24 -6.74 -25.70 1.66
C PRO A 24 -5.67 -26.55 0.96
N GLU A 25 -5.78 -26.65 -0.37
CA GLU A 25 -4.92 -27.46 -1.22
C GLU A 25 -4.35 -26.65 -2.38
N GLY A 26 -3.29 -27.18 -3.00
CA GLY A 26 -2.68 -26.61 -4.19
C GLY A 26 -1.59 -25.56 -3.93
N PRO A 27 -0.92 -25.08 -5.00
CA PRO A 27 0.22 -24.17 -4.88
C PRO A 27 -0.18 -22.78 -4.39
N VAL A 28 0.71 -22.16 -3.59
CA VAL A 28 0.57 -20.78 -3.11
C VAL A 28 1.63 -19.92 -3.81
N ALA A 29 1.24 -19.00 -4.68
CA ALA A 29 2.20 -18.02 -5.20
C ALA A 29 2.57 -17.04 -4.07
N THR A 30 3.86 -16.76 -3.87
CA THR A 30 4.32 -15.77 -2.88
C THR A 30 5.07 -14.62 -3.54
N VAL A 31 4.86 -13.41 -3.01
CA VAL A 31 5.62 -12.22 -3.37
C VAL A 31 6.30 -11.65 -2.14
N THR A 32 7.63 -11.69 -2.12
CA THR A 32 8.47 -11.12 -1.05
C THR A 32 9.40 -10.01 -1.56
N ALA A 33 9.15 -9.44 -2.75
CA ALA A 33 9.99 -8.44 -3.40
C ALA A 33 10.33 -7.21 -2.52
N GLY A 34 9.47 -6.87 -1.56
CA GLY A 34 9.78 -5.83 -0.57
C GLY A 34 10.96 -6.15 0.36
N TRP A 35 11.46 -7.39 0.38
CA TRP A 35 12.63 -7.83 1.17
C TRP A 35 13.95 -7.61 0.42
N GLN A 36 13.89 -7.21 -0.86
CA GLN A 36 15.04 -6.86 -1.69
C GLN A 36 16.07 -8.01 -1.72
N ASP A 37 17.33 -7.78 -1.35
CA ASP A 37 18.39 -8.79 -1.34
C ASP A 37 18.08 -10.03 -0.47
N ARG A 38 17.10 -9.92 0.43
CA ARG A 38 16.61 -11.02 1.27
C ARG A 38 15.36 -11.69 0.71
N GLU A 39 14.97 -11.44 -0.54
CA GLU A 39 13.76 -12.00 -1.17
C GLU A 39 13.73 -13.54 -1.10
N THR A 40 14.88 -14.19 -1.27
CA THR A 40 15.06 -15.64 -1.23
C THR A 40 15.20 -16.23 0.18
N ALA A 41 15.28 -15.39 1.22
CA ALA A 41 15.29 -15.83 2.61
C ALA A 41 13.86 -16.08 3.10
N ASP A 42 13.11 -16.93 2.40
CA ASP A 42 11.67 -17.15 2.59
C ASP A 42 11.33 -18.54 3.15
N GLU A 43 12.30 -19.27 3.70
CA GLU A 43 12.12 -20.58 4.34
C GLU A 43 11.02 -20.56 5.43
N GLU A 44 11.06 -19.56 6.31
CA GLU A 44 10.03 -19.38 7.35
C GLU A 44 8.64 -19.16 6.73
N LEU A 45 8.56 -18.38 5.65
CA LEU A 45 7.31 -18.17 4.95
C LEU A 45 6.83 -19.45 4.24
N HIS A 46 7.74 -20.22 3.66
CA HIS A 46 7.44 -21.51 3.04
C HIS A 46 6.86 -22.50 4.05
N GLU A 47 7.43 -22.57 5.26
CA GLU A 47 6.90 -23.36 6.36
C GLU A 47 5.49 -22.89 6.78
N VAL A 48 5.29 -21.57 6.93
CA VAL A 48 3.97 -21.00 7.25
C VAL A 48 2.92 -21.32 6.17
N MET A 49 3.33 -21.53 4.92
CA MET A 49 2.49 -21.94 3.80
C MET A 49 2.41 -23.47 3.62
N ASP A 50 2.75 -24.24 4.65
CA ASP A 50 2.74 -25.71 4.68
C ASP A 50 3.61 -26.36 3.59
N GLY A 51 4.71 -25.70 3.20
CA GLY A 51 5.61 -26.18 2.16
C GLY A 51 5.07 -26.05 0.73
N ARG A 52 3.97 -25.30 0.52
CA ARG A 52 3.31 -25.15 -0.79
C ARG A 52 3.66 -23.87 -1.52
N SER A 53 4.49 -23.00 -0.92
CA SER A 53 4.81 -21.71 -1.54
C SER A 53 5.72 -21.85 -2.76
N ARG A 54 5.44 -21.03 -3.78
CA ARG A 54 6.27 -20.80 -4.96
C ARG A 54 6.51 -19.30 -5.06
N ASN A 55 7.70 -18.86 -4.71
CA ASN A 55 8.05 -17.45 -4.76
C ASN A 55 8.22 -16.98 -6.20
N LEU A 56 7.58 -15.87 -6.55
CA LEU A 56 7.68 -15.28 -7.88
C LEU A 56 9.03 -14.59 -8.14
N GLN A 57 9.78 -14.30 -7.06
CA GLN A 57 11.12 -13.70 -7.09
C GLN A 57 11.18 -12.40 -7.91
N LEU A 58 10.18 -11.54 -7.76
CA LEU A 58 10.01 -10.37 -8.62
C LEU A 58 11.15 -9.34 -8.46
N TYR A 59 11.78 -9.24 -7.29
CA TYR A 59 12.95 -8.37 -7.12
C TYR A 59 14.15 -8.91 -7.88
N ARG A 60 14.45 -10.21 -7.80
CA ARG A 60 15.48 -10.85 -8.63
C ARG A 60 15.25 -10.59 -10.12
N ARG A 61 14.00 -10.73 -10.57
CA ARG A 61 13.61 -10.48 -11.97
C ARG A 61 13.79 -9.02 -12.37
N LEU A 62 13.48 -8.07 -11.47
CA LEU A 62 13.75 -6.66 -11.71
C LEU A 62 15.26 -6.41 -11.87
N THR A 63 16.10 -7.00 -11.02
CA THR A 63 17.56 -6.88 -11.14
C THR A 63 18.05 -7.43 -12.48
N GLU A 64 17.58 -8.61 -12.90
CA GLU A 64 17.91 -9.19 -14.21
C GLU A 64 17.55 -8.25 -15.36
N VAL A 65 16.36 -7.64 -15.34
CA VAL A 65 15.95 -6.64 -16.35
C VAL A 65 16.89 -5.45 -16.36
N ILE A 66 17.23 -4.89 -15.19
CA ILE A 66 18.13 -3.73 -15.09
C ILE A 66 19.55 -4.05 -15.59
N GLU A 67 20.02 -5.29 -15.39
CA GLU A 67 21.34 -5.73 -15.84
C GLU A 67 21.40 -6.08 -17.33
N THR A 68 20.27 -6.42 -17.96
CA THR A 68 20.22 -6.94 -19.33
C THR A 68 19.58 -6.00 -20.34
N ASP A 69 18.84 -4.98 -19.88
CA ASP A 69 18.24 -3.94 -20.71
C ASP A 69 18.73 -2.53 -20.31
N ASP A 70 19.87 -2.13 -20.89
CA ASP A 70 20.50 -0.83 -20.65
C ASP A 70 19.59 0.36 -20.97
N HIS A 71 18.66 0.21 -21.92
CA HIS A 71 17.75 1.30 -22.27
C HIS A 71 16.69 1.47 -21.19
N PHE A 72 16.00 0.39 -20.82
CA PHE A 72 15.02 0.41 -19.74
C PHE A 72 15.67 0.85 -18.41
N ALA A 73 16.87 0.36 -18.10
CA ALA A 73 17.60 0.73 -16.89
C ALA A 73 17.85 2.23 -16.77
N ARG A 74 18.28 2.89 -17.87
CA ARG A 74 18.49 4.34 -17.90
C ARG A 74 17.20 5.13 -17.71
N GLU A 75 16.11 4.75 -18.39
CA GLU A 75 14.83 5.46 -18.25
C GLU A 75 14.20 5.20 -16.87
N ALA A 76 14.31 3.99 -16.33
CA ALA A 76 13.83 3.66 -14.99
C ALA A 76 14.59 4.41 -13.89
N LEU A 77 15.89 4.63 -14.08
CA LEU A 77 16.74 5.46 -13.22
C LEU A 77 16.28 6.93 -13.25
N ALA A 78 16.14 7.51 -14.45
CA ALA A 78 15.67 8.89 -14.62
C ALA A 78 14.27 9.11 -14.02
N HIS A 79 13.35 8.16 -14.24
CA HIS A 79 12.03 8.19 -13.64
C HIS A 79 12.08 8.13 -12.11
N ARG A 80 12.95 7.31 -11.51
CA ARG A 80 13.10 7.25 -10.04
C ARG A 80 13.58 8.59 -9.48
N ASP A 81 14.58 9.20 -10.10
CA ASP A 81 15.11 10.48 -9.64
C ASP A 81 14.05 11.59 -9.74
N ALA A 82 13.25 11.61 -10.82
CA ALA A 82 12.12 12.53 -10.96
C ALA A 82 11.00 12.31 -9.91
N MET A 83 10.71 11.04 -9.58
CA MET A 83 9.76 10.69 -8.52
C MET A 83 10.24 11.18 -7.14
N ASP A 84 11.53 11.05 -6.85
CA ASP A 84 12.13 11.52 -5.59
C ASP A 84 12.07 13.06 -5.47
N GLU A 85 12.36 13.78 -6.55
CA GLU A 85 12.20 15.24 -6.61
C GLU A 85 10.75 15.68 -6.39
N LEU A 86 9.80 15.04 -7.07
CA LEU A 86 8.36 15.31 -6.93
C LEU A 86 7.88 15.05 -5.50
N ALA A 87 8.29 13.93 -4.90
CA ALA A 87 7.96 13.58 -3.51
C ALA A 87 8.51 14.62 -2.53
N GLY A 88 9.72 15.14 -2.76
CA GLY A 88 10.29 16.23 -1.96
C GLY A 88 9.44 17.50 -1.98
N ILE A 89 9.00 17.95 -3.17
CA ILE A 89 8.13 19.13 -3.30
C ILE A 89 6.75 18.89 -2.67
N TYR A 90 6.19 17.69 -2.87
CA TYR A 90 4.92 17.31 -2.27
C TYR A 90 4.98 17.34 -0.74
N SER A 91 6.00 16.73 -0.13
CA SER A 91 6.17 16.69 1.34
C SER A 91 6.19 18.09 1.94
N VAL A 92 6.94 19.03 1.36
CA VAL A 92 6.98 20.43 1.82
C VAL A 92 5.61 21.10 1.76
N ARG A 93 4.90 20.97 0.63
CA ARG A 93 3.57 21.58 0.46
C ARG A 93 2.55 20.97 1.42
N LEU A 94 2.57 19.65 1.54
CA LEU A 94 1.66 18.90 2.39
C LEU A 94 1.83 19.29 3.86
N GLN A 95 3.08 19.32 4.35
CA GLN A 95 3.37 19.63 5.74
C GLN A 95 2.77 20.98 6.14
N ARG A 96 2.96 22.02 5.32
CA ARG A 96 2.43 23.37 5.61
C ARG A 96 0.91 23.42 5.59
N ALA A 97 0.28 22.73 4.64
CA ALA A 97 -1.17 22.66 4.57
C ALA A 97 -1.77 21.94 5.79
N LEU A 98 -1.16 20.83 6.22
CA LEU A 98 -1.58 20.10 7.41
C LEU A 98 -1.35 20.90 8.71
N GLU A 99 -0.20 21.55 8.84
CA GLU A 99 0.07 22.46 9.97
C GLU A 99 -1.03 23.53 10.09
N SER A 100 -1.42 24.15 8.96
CA SER A 100 -2.52 25.11 8.91
C SER A 100 -3.86 24.49 9.36
N ALA A 101 -4.21 23.32 8.83
CA ALA A 101 -5.45 22.62 9.20
C ALA A 101 -5.50 22.29 10.70
N TYR A 102 -4.40 21.85 11.28
CA TYR A 102 -4.32 21.56 12.72
C TYR A 102 -4.41 22.82 13.59
N VAL A 103 -3.79 23.92 13.17
CA VAL A 103 -3.88 25.20 13.89
C VAL A 103 -5.31 25.74 13.86
N VAL A 104 -5.97 25.70 12.69
CA VAL A 104 -7.37 26.11 12.53
C VAL A 104 -8.29 25.27 13.42
N ALA A 105 -8.13 23.93 13.40
CA ALA A 105 -8.96 23.02 14.18
C ALA A 105 -8.86 23.22 15.70
N ARG A 106 -7.70 23.69 16.20
CA ARG A 106 -7.45 23.90 17.64
C ARG A 106 -7.77 25.32 18.10
N ARG A 107 -8.13 26.24 17.20
CA ARG A 107 -8.39 27.64 17.54
C ARG A 107 -9.79 27.81 18.14
N PRO A 108 -9.93 28.36 19.36
CA PRO A 108 -11.25 28.66 19.92
C PRO A 108 -11.97 29.72 19.08
N THR A 109 -13.13 29.38 18.55
CA THR A 109 -14.03 30.27 17.80
C THR A 109 -15.44 29.69 17.81
N ARG A 110 -16.40 30.37 17.16
CA ARG A 110 -17.76 29.84 16.98
C ARG A 110 -17.73 28.56 16.15
N GLU A 111 -18.56 27.59 16.51
CA GLU A 111 -18.57 26.24 15.92
C GLU A 111 -18.80 26.25 14.40
N ASP A 112 -19.72 27.10 13.92
CA ASP A 112 -20.02 27.28 12.49
C ASP A 112 -18.79 27.74 11.69
N ILE A 113 -18.04 28.70 12.24
CA ILE A 113 -16.80 29.21 11.64
C ILE A 113 -15.70 28.16 11.72
N ALA A 114 -15.55 27.46 12.86
CA ALA A 114 -14.53 26.44 13.06
C ALA A 114 -14.68 25.29 12.05
N GLU A 115 -15.90 24.78 11.90
CA GLU A 115 -16.21 23.67 11.00
C GLU A 115 -16.01 24.05 9.53
N SER A 116 -16.48 25.23 9.12
CA SER A 116 -16.28 25.75 7.76
C SER A 116 -14.79 25.95 7.44
N ALA A 117 -14.04 26.57 8.34
CA ALA A 117 -12.61 26.83 8.13
C ALA A 117 -11.78 25.54 8.08
N PHE A 118 -12.10 24.58 8.95
CA PHE A 118 -11.45 23.27 8.95
C PHE A 118 -11.76 22.47 7.68
N ALA A 119 -13.01 22.43 7.25
CA ALA A 119 -13.40 21.75 6.01
C ALA A 119 -12.66 22.33 4.79
N ASP A 120 -12.49 23.66 4.74
CA ASP A 120 -11.75 24.32 3.69
C ASP A 120 -10.24 24.00 3.72
N ALA A 121 -9.63 24.02 4.90
CA ALA A 121 -8.23 23.64 5.08
C ALA A 121 -7.96 22.18 4.63
N ILE A 122 -8.86 21.24 4.97
CA ILE A 122 -8.75 19.85 4.52
C ILE A 122 -8.95 19.73 3.00
N ARG A 123 -9.79 20.57 2.39
CA ARG A 123 -9.92 20.64 0.92
C ARG A 123 -8.59 21.01 0.27
N GLY A 124 -7.89 22.02 0.80
CA GLY A 124 -6.56 22.41 0.33
C GLY A 124 -5.52 21.29 0.44
N VAL A 125 -5.57 20.49 1.51
CA VAL A 125 -4.72 19.29 1.65
C VAL A 125 -5.04 18.26 0.55
N ARG A 126 -6.32 17.98 0.30
CA ARG A 126 -6.75 17.05 -0.75
C ARG A 126 -6.35 17.52 -2.15
N ASP A 127 -6.37 18.82 -2.41
CA ASP A 127 -5.95 19.38 -3.70
C ASP A 127 -4.44 19.16 -3.95
N ILE A 128 -3.62 19.22 -2.89
CA ILE A 128 -2.19 18.89 -2.94
C ILE A 128 -2.00 17.40 -3.24
N ASP A 129 -2.71 16.50 -2.56
CA ASP A 129 -2.66 15.06 -2.83
C ASP A 129 -3.07 14.74 -4.27
N ALA A 130 -4.15 15.37 -4.75
CA ALA A 130 -4.66 15.15 -6.09
C ALA A 130 -3.70 15.67 -7.16
N TRP A 131 -3.04 16.81 -6.91
CA TRP A 131 -1.97 17.30 -7.78
C TRP A 131 -0.79 16.31 -7.82
N TYR A 132 -0.33 15.85 -6.66
CA TYR A 132 0.78 14.91 -6.56
C TYR A 132 0.50 13.62 -7.35
N LEU A 133 -0.68 13.01 -7.14
CA LEU A 133 -1.05 11.78 -7.84
C LEU A 133 -1.17 11.98 -9.36
N ARG A 134 -1.68 13.12 -9.84
CA ARG A 134 -1.68 13.42 -11.29
C ARG A 134 -0.27 13.56 -11.85
N SER A 135 0.65 14.16 -11.09
CA SER A 135 2.05 14.28 -11.49
C SER A 135 2.77 12.92 -11.47
N VAL A 136 2.46 12.04 -10.50
CA VAL A 136 2.94 10.65 -10.49
C VAL A 136 2.45 9.90 -11.73
N ASP A 137 1.15 10.02 -12.07
CA ASP A 137 0.58 9.38 -13.26
C ASP A 137 1.29 9.88 -14.55
N GLN A 138 1.62 11.17 -14.62
CA GLN A 138 2.39 11.73 -15.73
C GLN A 138 3.79 11.11 -15.84
N LEU A 139 4.54 11.02 -14.73
CA LEU A 139 5.88 10.43 -14.72
C LEU A 139 5.86 8.95 -15.12
N TYR A 140 4.81 8.20 -14.74
CA TYR A 140 4.62 6.83 -15.24
C TYR A 140 4.33 6.78 -16.74
N GLY A 141 3.52 7.71 -17.25
CA GLY A 141 3.26 7.84 -18.68
C GLY A 141 4.53 8.18 -19.49
N GLU A 142 5.39 9.03 -18.95
CA GLU A 142 6.69 9.38 -19.54
C GLU A 142 7.62 8.15 -19.61
N LEU A 143 7.71 7.36 -18.53
CA LEU A 143 8.47 6.11 -18.53
C LEU A 143 7.91 5.11 -19.55
N GLN A 144 6.59 4.91 -19.58
CA GLN A 144 5.95 4.00 -20.53
C GLN A 144 6.19 4.43 -21.99
N ALA A 145 6.21 5.73 -22.26
CA ALA A 145 6.47 6.26 -23.60
C ALA A 145 7.96 6.14 -23.99
N ALA A 146 8.88 6.35 -23.04
CA ALA A 146 10.31 6.31 -23.28
C ALA A 146 10.86 4.88 -23.36
N ALA A 147 10.40 3.98 -22.50
CA ALA A 147 10.82 2.58 -22.42
C ALA A 147 9.61 1.66 -22.19
N PRO A 148 8.78 1.43 -23.23
CA PRO A 148 7.61 0.56 -23.11
C PRO A 148 8.03 -0.88 -22.75
N PRO A 149 7.47 -1.49 -21.69
CA PRO A 149 7.77 -2.86 -21.29
C PRO A 149 7.62 -3.89 -22.41
N GLU A 150 6.71 -3.67 -23.35
CA GLU A 150 6.43 -4.55 -24.48
C GLU A 150 7.59 -4.60 -25.50
N ALA A 151 8.44 -3.57 -25.51
CA ALA A 151 9.63 -3.52 -26.36
C ALA A 151 10.86 -4.20 -25.73
N SER A 152 10.78 -4.60 -24.45
CA SER A 152 11.87 -5.22 -23.71
C SER A 152 11.71 -6.75 -23.67
N GLU A 153 12.61 -7.45 -24.34
CA GLU A 153 12.65 -8.92 -24.35
C GLU A 153 12.82 -9.53 -22.94
N PRO A 154 13.73 -9.02 -22.07
CA PRO A 154 13.82 -9.47 -20.69
C PRO A 154 12.53 -9.30 -19.89
N ILE A 155 11.83 -8.16 -20.03
CA ILE A 155 10.56 -7.95 -19.32
C ILE A 155 9.49 -8.91 -19.85
N ALA A 156 9.35 -9.06 -21.16
CA ALA A 156 8.36 -9.95 -21.77
C ALA A 156 8.56 -11.41 -21.32
N ARG A 157 9.81 -11.90 -21.32
CA ARG A 157 10.17 -13.23 -20.82
C ARG A 157 9.77 -13.41 -19.36
N ASN A 158 10.16 -12.46 -18.50
CA ASN A 158 9.86 -12.53 -17.07
C ASN A 158 8.34 -12.45 -16.78
N ARG A 159 7.58 -11.62 -17.52
CA ARG A 159 6.11 -11.58 -17.43
C ARG A 159 5.49 -12.93 -17.78
N ALA A 160 5.95 -13.58 -18.84
CA ALA A 160 5.45 -14.88 -19.25
C ALA A 160 5.65 -15.93 -18.14
N GLU A 161 6.86 -16.03 -17.59
CA GLU A 161 7.17 -16.96 -16.50
C GLU A 161 6.34 -16.70 -15.23
N VAL A 162 6.17 -15.43 -14.85
CA VAL A 162 5.32 -15.05 -13.71
C VAL A 162 3.86 -15.45 -13.96
N ALA A 163 3.34 -15.24 -15.17
CA ALA A 163 1.99 -15.65 -15.55
C ALA A 163 1.82 -17.17 -15.51
N GLU A 164 2.83 -17.97 -15.85
CA GLU A 164 2.76 -19.44 -15.70
C GLU A 164 2.64 -19.85 -14.23
N LEU A 165 3.48 -19.29 -13.36
CA LEU A 165 3.45 -19.58 -11.93
C LEU A 165 2.12 -19.16 -11.29
N LEU A 166 1.55 -18.04 -11.71
CA LEU A 166 0.26 -17.57 -11.25
C LEU A 166 -0.92 -18.41 -11.75
N ARG A 167 -0.87 -18.93 -12.99
CA ARG A 167 -1.90 -19.83 -13.53
C ARG A 167 -2.05 -21.11 -12.71
N ASP A 168 -0.95 -21.62 -12.18
CA ASP A 168 -0.93 -22.82 -11.34
C ASP A 168 -1.33 -22.55 -9.88
N ALA A 169 -1.35 -21.28 -9.45
CA ALA A 169 -1.58 -20.91 -8.07
C ALA A 169 -3.07 -20.92 -7.71
N THR A 170 -3.37 -21.36 -6.50
CA THR A 170 -4.73 -21.33 -5.94
C THR A 170 -4.99 -20.05 -5.15
N VAL A 171 -3.94 -19.38 -4.70
CA VAL A 171 -3.96 -18.12 -3.94
C VAL A 171 -2.62 -17.41 -4.12
N LEU A 172 -2.66 -16.07 -4.10
CA LEU A 172 -1.47 -15.23 -4.07
C LEU A 172 -1.29 -14.64 -2.66
N ALA A 173 -0.13 -14.88 -2.05
CA ALA A 173 0.27 -14.31 -0.77
C ALA A 173 1.32 -13.19 -0.97
N ILE A 174 1.03 -11.98 -0.51
CA ILE A 174 1.89 -10.79 -0.70
C ILE A 174 2.41 -10.29 0.63
N ALA A 175 3.73 -10.40 0.82
CA ALA A 175 4.38 -10.01 2.05
C ALA A 175 4.58 -8.51 2.20
N GLY A 176 4.81 -8.09 3.45
CA GLY A 176 5.31 -6.76 3.77
C GLY A 176 6.76 -6.53 3.31
N GLY A 177 7.25 -5.31 3.48
CA GLY A 177 8.63 -4.91 3.12
C GLY A 177 8.67 -3.46 2.64
N HIS A 178 9.62 -3.14 1.77
CA HIS A 178 9.69 -1.84 1.12
C HIS A 178 8.56 -1.70 0.07
N VAL A 179 7.54 -0.89 0.37
CA VAL A 179 6.34 -0.77 -0.48
C VAL A 179 6.62 -0.22 -1.89
N GLY A 180 7.56 0.73 -2.03
CA GLY A 180 7.93 1.27 -3.34
C GLY A 180 8.51 0.23 -4.30
N ILE A 181 9.46 -0.58 -3.84
CA ILE A 181 10.02 -1.71 -4.60
C ILE A 181 8.95 -2.75 -4.89
N LEU A 182 8.13 -3.10 -3.89
CA LEU A 182 7.03 -4.04 -4.06
C LEU A 182 6.07 -3.61 -5.18
N LEU A 183 5.57 -2.36 -5.15
CA LEU A 183 4.67 -1.83 -6.17
C LEU A 183 5.31 -1.80 -7.56
N ARG A 184 6.57 -1.37 -7.64
CA ARG A 184 7.33 -1.36 -8.90
C ARG A 184 7.38 -2.76 -9.53
N CYS A 185 7.71 -3.76 -8.72
CA CYS A 185 7.77 -5.16 -9.15
C CYS A 185 6.38 -5.71 -9.54
N LEU A 186 5.35 -5.48 -8.70
CA LEU A 186 3.98 -5.95 -8.97
C LEU A 186 3.44 -5.38 -10.28
N ARG A 187 3.71 -4.10 -10.58
CA ARG A 187 3.29 -3.44 -11.82
C ARG A 187 4.09 -3.90 -13.02
N LEU A 188 5.43 -3.92 -12.92
CA LEU A 188 6.30 -4.28 -14.04
C LEU A 188 6.02 -5.69 -14.54
N PHE A 189 5.77 -6.63 -13.62
CA PHE A 189 5.53 -8.04 -13.95
C PHE A 189 4.05 -8.46 -13.92
N GLU A 190 3.13 -7.50 -13.79
CA GLU A 190 1.68 -7.74 -13.82
C GLU A 190 1.22 -8.82 -12.81
N ALA A 191 1.85 -8.85 -11.64
CA ALA A 191 1.82 -10.00 -10.73
C ALA A 191 0.61 -10.03 -9.78
N VAL A 192 -0.46 -9.27 -10.07
CA VAL A 192 -1.69 -9.21 -9.25
C VAL A 192 -2.87 -9.77 -10.06
N PRO A 193 -3.13 -11.09 -9.99
CA PRO A 193 -4.19 -11.76 -10.76
C PRO A 193 -5.57 -11.39 -10.23
N ARG A 194 -6.60 -11.28 -11.07
CA ARG A 194 -7.99 -11.00 -10.64
C ARG A 194 -8.76 -12.26 -10.24
N GLU A 195 -8.30 -13.40 -10.73
CA GLU A 195 -9.01 -14.67 -10.81
C GLU A 195 -8.83 -15.54 -9.57
N VAL A 196 -7.80 -15.30 -8.77
CA VAL A 196 -7.52 -16.03 -7.52
C VAL A 196 -7.62 -15.12 -6.30
N PRO A 197 -7.91 -15.65 -5.10
CA PRO A 197 -7.85 -14.89 -3.86
C PRO A 197 -6.44 -14.31 -3.61
N VAL A 198 -6.40 -13.18 -2.90
CA VAL A 198 -5.15 -12.55 -2.48
C VAL A 198 -5.12 -12.44 -0.96
N VAL A 199 -4.02 -12.84 -0.33
CA VAL A 199 -3.75 -12.65 1.10
C VAL A 199 -2.55 -11.73 1.23
N ALA A 200 -2.74 -10.53 1.77
CA ALA A 200 -1.70 -9.51 1.81
C ALA A 200 -1.56 -8.90 3.19
N TRP A 201 -0.33 -8.60 3.62
CA TRP A 201 -0.06 -8.02 4.94
C TRP A 201 0.95 -6.89 4.90
N SER A 202 0.88 -6.00 5.90
CA SER A 202 1.77 -4.85 6.02
C SER A 202 1.81 -4.03 4.72
N ALA A 203 2.99 -3.84 4.10
CA ALA A 203 3.12 -3.14 2.82
C ALA A 203 2.35 -3.82 1.67
N GLY A 204 2.21 -5.15 1.69
CA GLY A 204 1.39 -5.88 0.74
C GLY A 204 -0.08 -5.48 0.83
N ALA A 205 -0.62 -5.34 2.06
CA ALA A 205 -1.99 -4.87 2.27
C ALA A 205 -2.18 -3.44 1.74
N MET A 206 -1.23 -2.55 1.99
CA MET A 206 -1.23 -1.18 1.43
C MET A 206 -1.23 -1.22 -0.09
N ALA A 207 -0.38 -2.05 -0.70
CA ALA A 207 -0.27 -2.18 -2.15
C ALA A 207 -1.55 -2.69 -2.82
N MET A 208 -2.47 -3.36 -2.11
CA MET A 208 -3.73 -3.84 -2.70
C MET A 208 -4.82 -2.76 -2.77
N THR A 209 -4.67 -1.63 -2.07
CA THR A 209 -5.67 -0.56 -2.02
C THR A 209 -5.55 0.44 -3.18
N ASP A 210 -6.45 1.44 -3.27
CA ASP A 210 -6.33 2.51 -4.28
C ASP A 210 -5.08 3.36 -4.11
N ARG A 211 -4.63 3.57 -2.86
CA ARG A 211 -3.54 4.48 -2.53
C ARG A 211 -2.68 3.96 -1.38
N VAL A 212 -1.38 4.11 -1.52
CA VAL A 212 -0.41 3.82 -0.48
C VAL A 212 -0.15 5.08 0.32
N VAL A 213 -0.38 5.03 1.63
CA VAL A 213 -0.17 6.15 2.55
C VAL A 213 0.90 5.78 3.56
N LEU A 214 1.99 6.54 3.60
CA LEU A 214 3.08 6.39 4.56
C LEU A 214 2.85 7.29 5.75
N TYR A 215 3.02 6.76 6.95
CA TYR A 215 2.80 7.49 8.19
C TYR A 215 3.68 6.95 9.31
N ASN A 216 4.14 7.85 10.16
CA ASN A 216 4.83 7.53 11.40
C ASN A 216 4.83 8.75 12.35
N ASP A 217 3.69 9.01 13.00
CA ASP A 217 3.51 10.12 13.93
C ASP A 217 4.37 10.00 15.20
N ASN A 218 4.78 8.77 15.52
CA ASN A 218 5.64 8.44 16.67
C ASN A 218 7.13 8.40 16.28
N GLY A 219 7.48 8.84 15.06
CA GLY A 219 8.86 9.00 14.64
C GLY A 219 9.59 10.11 15.39
N PRO A 220 10.93 10.21 15.27
CA PRO A 220 11.74 11.19 15.99
C PRO A 220 11.36 12.66 15.70
N GLN A 221 10.66 12.90 14.60
CA GLN A 221 10.25 14.22 14.16
C GLN A 221 8.79 14.54 14.54
N GLY A 222 8.10 13.64 15.25
CA GLY A 222 6.69 13.76 15.62
C GLY A 222 5.74 13.67 14.42
N VAL A 223 4.54 14.23 14.57
CA VAL A 223 3.50 14.26 13.52
C VAL A 223 3.97 15.17 12.38
N ARG A 224 4.43 14.59 11.28
CA ARG A 224 4.67 15.32 10.01
C ARG A 224 3.51 15.24 9.03
N GLY A 225 2.53 14.40 9.34
CA GLY A 225 1.41 14.09 8.47
C GLY A 225 1.67 12.84 7.63
N ALA A 226 0.59 12.10 7.38
CA ALA A 226 0.61 10.97 6.47
C ALA A 226 0.87 11.42 5.04
N GLU A 227 1.82 10.82 4.34
CA GLU A 227 2.13 11.11 2.95
C GLU A 227 1.48 10.07 2.04
N VAL A 228 0.58 10.49 1.15
CA VAL A 228 0.27 9.70 -0.05
C VAL A 228 1.57 9.48 -0.83
N TRP A 229 1.95 8.22 -1.01
CA TRP A 229 3.18 7.83 -1.71
C TRP A 229 2.92 7.53 -3.18
N ASP A 230 1.89 6.75 -3.47
CA ASP A 230 1.55 6.32 -4.83
C ASP A 230 0.14 5.72 -4.82
N ARG A 231 -0.38 5.37 -5.99
CA ARG A 231 -1.52 4.47 -6.15
C ARG A 231 -1.12 3.04 -5.80
N GLY A 232 -2.05 2.24 -5.28
CA GLY A 232 -1.82 0.80 -5.18
C GLY A 232 -2.24 0.08 -6.47
N ALA A 233 -2.43 -1.24 -6.37
CA ALA A 233 -2.97 -2.09 -7.41
C ALA A 233 -4.49 -1.91 -7.60
N ALA A 234 -5.15 -1.14 -6.73
CA ALA A 234 -6.59 -0.87 -6.77
C ALA A 234 -7.43 -2.16 -6.87
N ARG A 235 -7.03 -3.18 -6.11
CA ARG A 235 -7.79 -4.43 -5.96
C ARG A 235 -8.88 -4.27 -4.91
N VAL A 236 -8.59 -3.49 -3.88
CA VAL A 236 -9.52 -3.07 -2.83
C VAL A 236 -9.75 -1.57 -2.98
N HIS A 237 -10.99 -1.19 -3.27
CA HIS A 237 -11.38 0.20 -3.44
C HIS A 237 -11.89 0.81 -2.13
N ASP A 238 -11.83 2.13 -2.03
CA ASP A 238 -12.36 2.92 -0.91
C ASP A 238 -11.80 2.50 0.46
N VAL A 239 -10.54 2.06 0.49
CA VAL A 239 -9.81 1.72 1.72
C VAL A 239 -8.43 2.37 1.72
N VAL A 240 -8.03 2.89 2.89
CA VAL A 240 -6.64 3.20 3.21
C VAL A 240 -6.17 2.19 4.24
N ALA A 241 -5.36 1.23 3.83
CA ALA A 241 -4.86 0.19 4.73
C ALA A 241 -3.77 0.75 5.65
N MET A 242 -3.94 0.56 6.96
CA MET A 242 -3.07 1.14 7.98
C MET A 242 -2.41 0.06 8.86
N PRO A 243 -1.37 -0.65 8.36
CA PRO A 243 -0.62 -1.59 9.17
C PRO A 243 0.14 -0.95 10.34
N HIS A 244 0.22 -1.66 11.46
CA HIS A 244 0.88 -1.19 12.69
C HIS A 244 0.32 0.15 13.22
N ALA A 245 -0.98 0.43 13.00
CA ALA A 245 -1.62 1.69 13.37
C ALA A 245 -1.34 2.11 14.82
N ARG A 246 -1.53 1.22 15.81
CA ARG A 246 -1.28 1.52 17.23
C ARG A 246 0.15 1.97 17.53
N ARG A 247 1.14 1.53 16.73
CA ARG A 247 2.55 1.87 16.93
C ARG A 247 2.97 3.12 16.18
N ARG A 248 2.28 3.47 15.09
CA ARG A 248 2.70 4.50 14.13
C ARG A 248 1.80 5.73 14.06
N LEU A 249 0.60 5.68 14.63
CA LEU A 249 -0.36 6.78 14.61
C LEU A 249 -0.68 7.27 16.01
N LYS A 250 -0.96 8.57 16.12
CA LYS A 250 -1.54 9.14 17.34
C LYS A 250 -3.07 9.01 17.31
N LEU A 251 -3.54 7.82 17.68
CA LEU A 251 -4.97 7.46 17.64
C LEU A 251 -5.82 8.18 18.71
N ASP A 252 -5.18 8.78 19.71
CA ASP A 252 -5.77 9.46 20.86
C ASP A 252 -5.89 10.99 20.68
N ASP A 253 -5.33 11.56 19.60
CA ASP A 253 -5.53 12.97 19.25
C ASP A 253 -6.76 13.11 18.33
N PRO A 254 -7.91 13.62 18.82
CA PRO A 254 -9.14 13.71 18.05
C PRO A 254 -9.04 14.68 16.87
N VAL A 255 -8.20 15.73 16.97
CA VAL A 255 -7.98 16.67 15.86
C VAL A 255 -7.21 15.98 14.74
N HIS A 256 -6.19 15.20 15.11
CA HIS A 256 -5.43 14.40 14.15
C HIS A 256 -6.32 13.34 13.48
N ALA A 257 -7.09 12.57 14.27
CA ALA A 257 -8.00 11.55 13.75
C ALA A 257 -9.05 12.14 12.81
N LYS A 258 -9.70 13.25 13.21
CA LYS A 258 -10.67 13.98 12.37
C LYS A 258 -10.04 14.46 11.06
N ALA A 259 -8.86 15.07 11.10
CA ALA A 259 -8.17 15.52 9.88
C ALA A 259 -7.82 14.35 8.95
N PHE A 260 -7.35 13.24 9.51
CA PHE A 260 -6.98 12.06 8.75
C PHE A 260 -8.19 11.46 8.03
N VAL A 261 -9.28 11.18 8.76
CA VAL A 261 -10.50 10.59 8.22
C VAL A 261 -11.13 11.51 7.17
N ARG A 262 -11.22 12.81 7.45
CA ARG A 262 -11.76 13.76 6.48
C ARG A 262 -10.89 13.99 5.28
N ARG A 263 -9.57 13.82 5.37
CA ARG A 263 -8.69 13.91 4.21
C ARG A 263 -8.94 12.74 3.25
N PHE A 264 -9.09 11.52 3.78
CA PHE A 264 -9.19 10.32 2.95
C PHE A 264 -10.62 9.89 2.61
N ALA A 265 -11.65 10.50 3.20
CA ALA A 265 -13.04 10.19 2.84
C ALA A 265 -13.27 10.29 1.30
N PRO A 266 -14.10 9.43 0.69
CA PRO A 266 -14.96 8.44 1.35
C PRO A 266 -14.26 7.15 1.80
N ALA A 267 -12.96 7.00 1.55
CA ALA A 267 -12.24 5.77 1.88
C ALA A 267 -12.19 5.50 3.39
N ALA A 268 -12.38 4.24 3.77
CA ALA A 268 -12.26 3.78 5.15
C ALA A 268 -10.78 3.63 5.54
N CYS A 269 -10.37 4.32 6.60
CA CYS A 269 -9.04 4.19 7.18
C CYS A 269 -8.96 2.92 8.05
N LEU A 270 -8.61 1.79 7.43
CA LEU A 270 -8.66 0.45 8.02
C LEU A 270 -7.41 0.18 8.88
N LEU A 271 -7.61 -0.07 10.18
CA LEU A 271 -6.52 -0.30 11.13
C LEU A 271 -6.12 -1.77 11.16
N LEU A 272 -4.90 -2.08 10.69
CA LEU A 272 -4.37 -3.44 10.59
C LEU A 272 -3.25 -3.63 11.62
N ASP A 273 -3.60 -3.82 12.89
CA ASP A 273 -2.65 -4.11 13.96
C ASP A 273 -2.37 -5.62 14.08
N ASP A 274 -1.41 -6.01 14.93
CA ASP A 274 -1.01 -7.42 15.11
C ASP A 274 -2.23 -8.33 15.35
N GLY A 275 -2.34 -9.42 14.60
CA GLY A 275 -3.46 -10.37 14.67
C GLY A 275 -4.72 -10.00 13.88
N THR A 276 -4.81 -8.78 13.35
CA THR A 276 -5.97 -8.33 12.57
C THR A 276 -6.06 -9.12 11.27
N GLN A 277 -7.26 -9.60 10.93
CA GLN A 277 -7.58 -10.27 9.68
C GLN A 277 -8.88 -9.67 9.16
N VAL A 278 -8.86 -9.12 7.96
CA VAL A 278 -10.05 -8.52 7.35
C VAL A 278 -10.25 -9.14 5.98
N GLU A 279 -11.38 -9.82 5.80
CA GLU A 279 -11.83 -10.27 4.49
C GLU A 279 -12.55 -9.11 3.79
N ILE A 280 -11.99 -8.63 2.69
CA ILE A 280 -12.70 -7.77 1.76
C ILE A 280 -13.38 -8.69 0.75
N SER A 281 -14.71 -8.73 0.83
CA SER A 281 -15.52 -9.58 -0.04
C SER A 281 -15.41 -9.13 -1.50
N ALA A 282 -15.89 -9.97 -2.44
CA ALA A 282 -15.86 -9.65 -3.86
C ALA A 282 -16.64 -8.36 -4.23
N ASP A 283 -17.56 -7.91 -3.37
CA ASP A 283 -18.28 -6.63 -3.53
C ASP A 283 -17.48 -5.41 -3.04
N GLY A 284 -16.26 -5.61 -2.53
CA GLY A 284 -15.35 -4.55 -2.08
C GLY A 284 -15.71 -3.95 -0.72
N ARG A 285 -16.73 -4.47 -0.02
CA ARG A 285 -17.15 -3.90 1.25
C ARG A 285 -16.18 -4.26 2.38
N VAL A 286 -15.88 -3.25 3.20
CA VAL A 286 -15.24 -3.44 4.49
C VAL A 286 -16.29 -3.97 5.49
N PRO A 287 -16.01 -5.04 6.23
CA PRO A 287 -16.91 -5.56 7.26
C PRO A 287 -17.28 -4.54 8.33
N ASP A 288 -18.51 -4.60 8.86
CA ASP A 288 -19.02 -3.63 9.85
C ASP A 288 -18.29 -3.70 11.19
N ASP A 289 -17.72 -4.87 11.52
CA ASP A 289 -16.89 -5.14 12.68
C ASP A 289 -15.40 -4.83 12.45
N ALA A 290 -15.01 -4.42 11.24
CA ALA A 290 -13.64 -4.03 10.98
C ALA A 290 -13.23 -2.79 11.79
N ARG A 291 -12.02 -2.84 12.32
CA ARG A 291 -11.45 -1.74 13.11
C ARG A 291 -11.02 -0.61 12.18
N VAL A 292 -11.65 0.55 12.33
CA VAL A 292 -11.42 1.73 11.47
C VAL A 292 -11.11 2.96 12.32
N LEU A 293 -10.34 3.89 11.75
CA LEU A 293 -10.19 5.23 12.31
C LEU A 293 -11.46 6.03 12.03
N THR A 294 -11.99 6.69 13.06
CA THR A 294 -13.14 7.61 12.99
C THR A 294 -12.71 9.02 13.40
N GLU A 295 -13.58 10.02 13.20
CA GLU A 295 -13.26 11.39 13.59
C GLU A 295 -12.98 11.56 15.09
N THR A 296 -13.46 10.64 15.94
CA THR A 296 -13.27 10.66 17.39
C THR A 296 -12.16 9.72 17.88
N GLY A 297 -11.41 9.08 16.96
CA GLY A 297 -10.37 8.09 17.28
C GLY A 297 -10.67 6.71 16.72
N ALA A 298 -9.97 5.68 17.19
CA ALA A 298 -10.17 4.31 16.71
C ALA A 298 -11.50 3.72 17.23
N ARG A 299 -12.38 3.26 16.32
CA ARG A 299 -13.54 2.43 16.68
C ARG A 299 -13.06 0.99 16.78
N GLU A 300 -13.18 0.37 17.95
CA GLU A 300 -12.94 -1.07 18.10
C GLU A 300 -14.01 -1.86 17.35
N GLY A 301 -13.61 -2.93 16.68
CA GLY A 301 -14.54 -3.88 16.09
C GLY A 301 -15.43 -4.50 17.14
N ALA A 302 -16.64 -4.95 16.78
CA ALA A 302 -17.44 -5.76 17.69
C ALA A 302 -16.63 -7.01 18.06
N ALA A 303 -16.32 -7.16 19.35
CA ALA A 303 -15.61 -8.31 19.88
C ALA A 303 -16.49 -9.58 19.85
#